data_AF-A0A4Q6IFE9-F1
#
_entry.id   AF-A0A4Q6IFE9-F1
#
_cell.length_a   1.000
_cell.length_b   1.000
_cell.length_c   1.000
_cell.angle_alpha   90.00
_cell.angle_beta   90.00
_cell.angle_gamma   90.00
#
_symmetry.space_group_name_H-M   'P 1'
#
loop_
_entity.id
_entity.type
_entity.pdbx_description
1 polymer ?
#
loop_
_entity_poly.entity_id
_entity_poly.type
_entity_poly.pdbx_seq_one_letter_code
_entity_poly.pdbx_strand_id
1 'polypeptide(L)' 'MTRSGPVHGTWEPRPAARWEDAFLSGNGHHGVLAFGDPNDDRVIVTHHTLVRPNGGEHARP' A
#
# COMPACT_ATOMS: atom_id res chain seq x y z
N MET A 1 -28.02 -10.22 -9.85
CA MET A 1 -27.56 -9.27 -8.83
C MET A 1 -26.67 -8.24 -9.50
N THR A 2 -27.18 -7.03 -9.75
CA THR A 2 -26.37 -5.93 -10.27
C THR A 2 -25.48 -5.43 -9.14
N ARG A 3 -24.17 -5.63 -9.26
CA ARG A 3 -23.21 -5.09 -8.29
C ARG A 3 -23.15 -3.59 -8.53
N SER A 4 -23.83 -2.79 -7.72
CA SER A 4 -23.59 -1.35 -7.70
C SER A 4 -22.19 -1.13 -7.16
N GLY A 5 -21.24 -0.84 -8.04
CA GLY A 5 -19.91 -0.43 -7.65
C GLY A 5 -19.91 0.93 -6.97
N PRO A 6 -18.79 1.34 -6.35
CA PRO A 6 -18.65 2.67 -5.78
C PRO A 6 -18.89 3.75 -6.85
N VAL A 7 -19.63 4.80 -6.50
CA VAL A 7 -19.80 5.98 -7.37
C VAL A 7 -18.45 6.70 -7.55
N HIS A 8 -17.64 6.73 -6.49
CA HIS A 8 -16.27 7.22 -6.49
C HIS A 8 -15.39 6.28 -5.67
N GLY A 9 -14.27 5.87 -6.24
CA GLY A 9 -13.31 4.96 -5.61
C GLY A 9 -13.14 3.66 -6.39
N THR A 10 -12.19 2.87 -5.93
CA THR A 10 -11.94 1.51 -6.41
C THR A 10 -12.37 0.51 -5.35
N TRP A 11 -12.68 -0.71 -5.76
CA TRP A 11 -13.15 -1.76 -4.87
C TRP A 11 -12.82 -3.13 -5.46
N GLU A 12 -12.26 -4.02 -4.64
CA GLU A 12 -11.81 -5.34 -5.04
C GLU A 12 -12.52 -6.45 -4.24
N PRO A 13 -12.94 -7.56 -4.89
CA PRO A 13 -13.63 -8.68 -4.23
C PRO A 13 -12.78 -9.53 -3.31
N ARG A 14 -11.46 -9.47 -3.46
CA ARG A 14 -10.51 -10.36 -2.81
C ARG A 14 -9.36 -9.56 -2.26
N PRO A 15 -8.74 -10.02 -1.15
CA PRO A 15 -7.49 -9.46 -0.66
C PRO A 15 -6.42 -9.45 -1.75
N ALA A 16 -5.50 -8.49 -1.66
CA ALA A 16 -4.37 -8.37 -2.57
C ALA A 16 -3.42 -9.57 -2.42
N ALA A 17 -2.99 -10.16 -3.54
CA ALA A 17 -1.98 -11.23 -3.54
C ALA A 17 -0.56 -10.69 -3.72
N ARG A 18 -0.42 -9.47 -4.27
CA ARG A 18 0.83 -8.78 -4.52
C ARG A 18 0.70 -7.31 -4.12
N TRP A 19 1.82 -6.62 -3.94
CA TRP A 19 1.80 -5.24 -3.47
C TRP A 19 1.16 -4.29 -4.48
N GLU A 20 1.21 -4.64 -5.77
CA GLU A 20 0.61 -3.89 -6.88
C GLU A 20 -0.91 -3.85 -6.81
N ASP A 21 -1.53 -4.85 -6.18
CA ASP A 21 -2.99 -4.97 -6.05
C ASP A 21 -3.51 -4.33 -4.74
N ALA A 22 -2.61 -3.89 -3.86
CA ALA A 22 -2.96 -3.35 -2.55
C ALA A 22 -3.52 -1.93 -2.65
N PHE A 23 -4.49 -1.60 -1.79
CA PHE A 23 -5.07 -0.25 -1.78
C PHE A 23 -4.07 0.77 -1.26
N LEU A 24 -3.82 1.81 -2.07
CA LEU A 24 -2.95 2.93 -1.73
C LEU A 24 -3.70 4.01 -0.94
N SER A 25 -3.10 4.47 0.14
CA SER A 25 -3.47 5.72 0.82
C SER A 25 -2.22 6.48 1.28
N GLY A 26 -2.37 7.77 1.57
CA GLY A 26 -1.26 8.58 2.06
C GLY A 26 -1.67 10.00 2.41
N ASN A 27 -0.88 10.64 3.26
CA ASN A 27 -1.09 12.02 3.71
C ASN A 27 -0.06 13.01 3.13
N GLY A 28 0.63 12.60 2.07
CA GLY A 28 1.74 13.35 1.46
C GLY A 28 3.09 13.16 2.17
N HIS A 29 3.11 12.68 3.41
CA HIS A 29 4.35 12.39 4.14
C HIS A 29 4.62 10.89 4.25
N HIS A 30 3.59 10.17 4.66
CA HIS A 30 3.53 8.72 4.82
C HIS A 30 2.55 8.15 3.80
N GLY A 31 2.87 6.98 3.27
CA GLY A 31 1.97 6.17 2.47
C GLY A 31 1.75 4.80 3.09
N VAL A 32 0.64 4.18 2.73
CA VAL A 32 0.31 2.81 3.11
C VAL A 32 -0.23 2.04 1.90
N LEU A 33 0.15 0.77 1.79
CA LEU A 33 -0.45 -0.21 0.88
C LEU A 33 -1.09 -1.30 1.74
N ALA A 34 -2.42 -1.38 1.74
CA ALA A 34 -3.19 -2.34 2.56
C ALA A 34 -3.66 -3.54 1.73
N PHE A 35 -3.37 -4.76 2.20
CA PHE A 35 -3.71 -6.00 1.48
C PHE A 35 -5.14 -6.47 1.73
N GLY A 36 -5.69 -6.21 2.93
CA GLY A 36 -7.09 -6.40 3.26
C GLY A 36 -7.50 -7.85 3.54
N ASP A 37 -6.55 -8.72 3.94
CA ASP A 37 -6.92 -10.06 4.44
C ASP A 37 -7.58 -9.92 5.82
N PRO A 38 -8.80 -10.45 6.03
CA PRO A 38 -9.53 -10.26 7.28
C PRO A 38 -8.93 -11.03 8.48
N ASN A 39 -8.08 -12.04 8.24
CA ASN A 39 -7.50 -12.88 9.27
C ASN A 39 -5.99 -12.65 9.45
N ASP A 40 -5.29 -12.24 8.41
CA ASP A 40 -3.84 -12.01 8.42
C ASP A 40 -3.46 -10.81 7.53
N ASP A 41 -3.81 -9.61 7.96
CA ASP A 41 -3.61 -8.41 7.14
C ASP A 41 -2.13 -8.01 7.06
N ARG A 42 -1.71 -7.62 5.86
CA ARG A 42 -0.39 -7.06 5.58
C ARG A 42 -0.53 -5.61 5.16
N VAL A 43 0.24 -4.75 5.82
CA VAL A 43 0.36 -3.33 5.44
C VAL A 43 1.82 -3.01 5.16
N ILE A 44 2.09 -2.45 3.98
CA ILE A 44 3.42 -1.90 3.65
C ILE A 44 3.36 -0.39 3.91
N VAL A 45 4.30 0.13 4.71
CA VAL A 45 4.41 1.57 5.01
C VAL A 45 5.53 2.19 4.18
N THR A 46 5.25 3.33 3.58
CA THR A 46 6.23 4.15 2.86
C THR A 46 6.36 5.52 3.50
N HIS A 47 7.51 6.14 3.32
CA HIS A 47 7.81 7.47 3.83
C HIS A 47 8.63 8.21 2.78
N HIS A 48 8.14 9.35 2.29
CA HIS A 48 8.74 9.99 1.11
C HIS A 48 10.14 10.57 1.34
N THR A 49 10.51 10.83 2.60
CA THR A 49 11.87 11.27 2.98
C THR A 49 12.82 10.10 3.30
N LEU A 50 12.32 8.87 3.36
CA LEU A 50 13.16 7.69 3.63
C LEU A 50 13.87 7.29 2.34
N VAL A 51 14.93 8.04 2.06
CA VAL A 51 15.79 7.85 0.92
C VAL A 51 17.12 7.31 1.38
N ARG A 52 17.80 6.60 0.48
CA ARG A 52 19.18 6.22 0.72
C ARG A 52 20.05 7.49 0.72
N PRO A 53 20.84 7.76 1.77
CA PRO A 53 21.74 8.90 1.77
C PRO A 53 22.79 8.75 0.66
N ASN A 54 23.19 9.87 0.05
CA ASN A 54 24.31 9.90 -0.89
C ASN A 54 25.59 9.42 -0.20
N GLY A 55 26.35 8.53 -0.85
CA GLY A 55 27.52 7.86 -0.25
C GLY A 55 27.18 6.69 0.66
N GLY A 56 25.89 6.39 0.90
CA GLY A 56 25.41 5.21 1.63
C GLY A 56 25.51 3.90 0.84
N GLU A 57 26.39 3.85 -0.17
CA GLU A 57 26.62 2.74 -1.10
C GLU A 57 26.82 1.39 -0.38
N HIS A 58 27.42 1.44 0.81
CA HIS A 58 27.76 0.29 1.62
C HIS A 58 27.14 0.36 3.02
N ALA A 59 26.25 1.31 3.27
CA ALA A 59 25.56 1.41 4.54
C ALA A 59 24.67 0.17 4.74
N ARG A 60 24.76 -0.44 5.92
CA ARG A 60 23.89 -1.54 6.35
C ARG A 60 22.81 -1.00 7.31
N PRO A 61 21.67 -1.70 7.43
CA PRO A 61 20.63 -1.37 8.40
C PRO A 61 21.16 -1.32 9.84
#